data_AF-A0A9J7LJV3-F1
#
_entry.id   AF-A0A9J7LJV3-F1
#
_cell.length_a   1.000
_cell.length_b   1.000
_cell.length_c   1.000
_cell.angle_alpha   90.00
_cell.angle_beta   90.00
_cell.angle_gamma   90.00
#
_symmetry.space_group_name_H-M   'P 1'
#
loop_
_entity.id
_entity.type
_entity.pdbx_description
1 polymer ?
#
loop_
_entity_poly.entity_id
_entity_poly.type
_entity_poly.pdbx_seq_one_letter_code
_entity_poly.pdbx_strand_id
1 'polypeptide(L)'
;MAVGLLLLICLLFADHAFPQIAGAEEECSSPEHVTCENTGRCVFSCDGKDECTDGSDEMDCWSKDCPIPDFKYVRCEISGACIHKGYVCDDGSDERDCPPFWECLLSIDSKCEPSCPSIPDRYRCDGVVNCLDGSDESDCVCTNAEFRCETSGRCVAPSGVCDGVPNCDDASDELECQTCAERGMWQCNNGWCINIASVCDGDKDCSTGEDEENCKAPCNGLQLECDGGCLPKYRACDGLDDCTNGEDEINCTVGDVPPPGFPLGLASRYIPDFFISASSEFKPEFAASQARHTPPTTPGYCWVPSSVVDQWLKVYFGKTTDITGVVISGGGSNWDLGSWVTSFTLAFSMDGDWWTDYEGSNNTVQVFQGNRDRYNKASRPLPTPVTSRYICIFPIGYEGWVAMTLEVYVTNDENTWLTKEEYVPLGVGLDPSNPEAVPKIPDLHITASSRTDNILPWEARLNYGKLPGMSWATNFFQEDPDPWLQIKHDKVCAVAGVITQGAYFMKLWVTSYKLAFSVNGQTWTPYRNRTGDSDAEPMVFIGNSDSYRYARNLLDNPVLALFTRFYPLSYRIMVAMRVEVLVIDALHVKRFYKKSAVWNGPPS
;
A
#
# COMPACT_ATOMS: atom_id res chain seq x y z
N MET A 1 -45.25 3.63 55.01
CA MET A 1 -46.10 3.64 53.81
C MET A 1 -45.45 2.70 52.80
N ALA A 2 -46.16 1.61 52.45
CA ALA A 2 -45.92 0.62 51.37
C ALA A 2 -44.50 0.01 51.28
N VAL A 3 -44.22 -1.29 51.46
CA VAL A 3 -44.91 -2.56 51.13
C VAL A 3 -45.37 -2.61 49.67
N GLY A 4 -44.59 -3.27 48.81
CA GLY A 4 -45.01 -3.69 47.47
C GLY A 4 -43.91 -3.63 46.41
N LEU A 5 -43.09 -4.70 46.32
CA LEU A 5 -42.82 -5.51 45.10
C LEU A 5 -41.52 -6.32 45.32
N LEU A 6 -41.65 -7.40 46.09
CA LEU A 6 -40.64 -8.42 46.33
C LEU A 6 -41.30 -9.74 45.93
N LEU A 7 -41.31 -10.03 44.62
CA LEU A 7 -41.79 -11.25 43.98
C LEU A 7 -41.37 -11.21 42.49
N LEU A 8 -40.73 -12.28 42.00
CA LEU A 8 -40.11 -12.50 40.66
C LEU A 8 -38.72 -11.83 40.49
N ILE A 9 -37.58 -12.50 40.31
CA ILE A 9 -37.24 -13.82 39.75
C ILE A 9 -35.88 -14.26 40.37
N CYS A 10 -35.90 -15.28 41.22
CA CYS A 10 -34.76 -16.16 41.52
C CYS A 10 -35.33 -17.40 42.24
N LEU A 11 -34.94 -18.59 41.77
CA LEU A 11 -35.36 -19.95 42.16
C LEU A 11 -36.47 -20.58 41.31
N LEU A 12 -36.07 -21.30 40.26
CA LEU A 12 -36.44 -22.69 39.95
C LEU A 12 -35.32 -23.21 39.01
N PHE A 13 -34.19 -23.70 39.53
CA PHE A 13 -33.92 -25.11 39.84
C PHE A 13 -34.64 -26.12 38.94
N ALA A 14 -33.79 -26.72 38.10
CA ALA A 14 -33.76 -28.04 37.49
C ALA A 14 -34.81 -29.10 37.86
N ASP A 15 -35.02 -29.94 36.82
CA ASP A 15 -35.64 -31.25 36.74
C ASP A 15 -37.16 -31.31 36.91
N HIS A 16 -37.84 -31.83 35.88
CA HIS A 16 -38.56 -33.11 35.90
C HIS A 16 -38.78 -33.59 34.46
N ALA A 17 -38.37 -34.83 34.22
CA ALA A 17 -38.35 -35.52 32.94
C ALA A 17 -39.76 -35.93 32.44
N PHE A 18 -39.88 -35.97 31.11
CA PHE A 18 -40.81 -36.69 30.21
C PHE A 18 -42.32 -36.78 30.52
N PRO A 19 -43.13 -36.52 29.48
CA PRO A 19 -43.95 -37.60 28.94
C PRO A 19 -43.63 -37.85 27.47
N GLN A 20 -43.48 -39.12 27.11
CA GLN A 20 -43.54 -39.58 25.72
C GLN A 20 -44.92 -39.27 25.15
N ILE A 21 -44.97 -38.49 24.07
CA ILE A 21 -46.04 -38.55 23.07
C ILE A 21 -45.36 -38.61 21.71
N ALA A 22 -45.73 -39.65 20.97
CA ALA A 22 -45.22 -40.04 19.67
C ALA A 22 -45.61 -39.05 18.56
N GLY A 23 -44.72 -38.92 17.57
CA GLY A 23 -45.06 -38.54 16.21
C GLY A 23 -45.43 -37.07 16.01
N ALA A 24 -44.43 -36.22 15.81
CA ALA A 24 -44.57 -35.02 15.01
C ALA A 24 -43.28 -34.83 14.22
N GLU A 25 -43.36 -34.97 12.91
CA GLU A 25 -42.30 -34.61 11.96
C GLU A 25 -41.99 -33.12 12.15
N GLU A 26 -40.79 -32.78 12.64
CA GLU A 26 -40.31 -31.40 12.62
C GLU A 26 -39.90 -31.06 11.18
N GLU A 27 -40.84 -30.50 10.43
CA GLU A 27 -40.53 -29.80 9.18
C GLU A 27 -39.79 -28.50 9.50
N CYS A 28 -38.69 -28.23 8.78
CA CYS A 28 -37.93 -27.00 8.92
C CYS A 28 -38.82 -25.77 8.70
N SER A 29 -38.71 -24.77 9.59
CA SER A 29 -39.56 -23.56 9.59
C SER A 29 -39.43 -22.64 8.37
N SER A 30 -38.55 -22.96 7.42
CA SER A 30 -38.28 -22.17 6.20
C SER A 30 -38.31 -23.08 4.97
N PRO A 31 -38.98 -22.67 3.88
CA PRO A 31 -39.01 -23.43 2.62
C PRO A 31 -37.64 -23.56 1.93
N GLU A 32 -36.62 -22.84 2.43
CA GLU A 32 -35.23 -22.82 1.93
C GLU A 32 -34.32 -23.85 2.62
N HIS A 33 -34.83 -24.58 3.62
CA HIS A 33 -34.04 -25.54 4.39
C HIS A 33 -34.57 -26.97 4.25
N VAL A 34 -33.66 -27.93 4.14
CA VAL A 34 -33.98 -29.36 4.20
C VAL A 34 -33.48 -29.97 5.52
N THR A 35 -34.22 -30.94 6.04
CA THR A 35 -33.81 -31.70 7.22
C THR A 35 -32.92 -32.86 6.78
N CYS A 36 -31.66 -32.90 7.23
CA CYS A 36 -30.79 -34.06 6.96
C CYS A 36 -31.36 -35.32 7.65
N GLU A 37 -31.61 -36.42 6.91
CA GLU A 37 -32.29 -37.61 7.43
C GLU A 37 -31.58 -38.25 8.63
N ASN A 38 -30.25 -38.18 8.67
CA ASN A 38 -29.47 -38.82 9.74
C ASN A 38 -29.22 -37.96 10.98
N THR A 39 -29.24 -36.63 10.85
CA THR A 39 -28.89 -35.72 11.95
C THR A 39 -30.06 -34.87 12.45
N GLY A 40 -31.15 -34.80 11.69
CA GLY A 40 -32.32 -33.96 12.00
C GLY A 40 -32.03 -32.46 11.92
N ARG A 41 -30.88 -32.06 11.37
CA ARG A 41 -30.47 -30.65 11.28
C ARG A 41 -31.03 -30.01 10.01
N CYS A 42 -31.58 -28.81 10.14
CA CYS A 42 -31.99 -27.98 9.01
C CYS A 42 -30.77 -27.24 8.42
N VAL A 43 -30.46 -27.51 7.16
CA VAL A 43 -29.40 -26.83 6.37
C VAL A 43 -30.00 -26.29 5.07
N PHE A 44 -29.28 -25.40 4.39
CA PHE A 44 -29.76 -24.83 3.13
C PHE A 44 -29.80 -25.89 2.03
N SER A 45 -30.90 -25.94 1.28
CA SER A 45 -30.99 -26.84 0.13
C SER A 45 -30.44 -26.19 -1.13
N CYS A 46 -29.65 -26.92 -1.92
CA CYS A 46 -29.18 -26.53 -3.25
C CYS A 46 -28.28 -25.28 -3.27
N ASP A 47 -27.41 -25.12 -2.27
CA ASP A 47 -26.48 -23.99 -2.17
C ASP A 47 -25.06 -24.32 -2.68
N GLY A 48 -24.88 -25.55 -3.17
CA GLY A 48 -23.63 -26.05 -3.75
C GLY A 48 -22.63 -26.54 -2.71
N LYS A 49 -23.04 -26.68 -1.44
CA LYS A 49 -22.21 -27.22 -0.36
C LYS A 49 -22.86 -28.45 0.23
N ASP A 50 -22.07 -29.52 0.34
CA ASP A 50 -22.47 -30.76 0.99
C ASP A 50 -22.39 -30.60 2.52
N GLU A 51 -23.43 -30.01 3.12
CA GLU A 51 -23.56 -29.75 4.56
C GLU A 51 -24.26 -30.91 5.30
N CYS A 52 -25.07 -31.72 4.61
CA CYS A 52 -25.56 -33.00 5.11
C CYS A 52 -24.55 -34.13 4.77
N THR A 53 -24.16 -34.94 5.75
CA THR A 53 -23.24 -36.07 5.50
C THR A 53 -23.76 -37.16 4.56
N ASP A 54 -25.06 -37.12 4.23
CA ASP A 54 -25.73 -38.01 3.30
C ASP A 54 -26.03 -37.34 1.94
N GLY A 55 -25.66 -36.07 1.74
CA GLY A 55 -25.89 -35.30 0.52
C GLY A 55 -27.35 -34.96 0.24
N SER A 56 -28.24 -35.08 1.24
CA SER A 56 -29.69 -34.85 1.07
C SER A 56 -30.04 -33.39 0.79
N ASP A 57 -29.19 -32.45 1.19
CA ASP A 57 -29.26 -31.03 0.90
C ASP A 57 -28.99 -30.67 -0.56
N GLU A 58 -28.35 -31.59 -1.30
CA GLU A 58 -28.03 -31.43 -2.71
C GLU A 58 -28.70 -32.48 -3.61
N MET A 59 -29.63 -33.29 -3.07
CA MET A 59 -30.40 -34.26 -3.85
C MET A 59 -31.70 -33.65 -4.38
N ASP A 60 -32.02 -33.95 -5.65
CA ASP A 60 -33.27 -33.56 -6.32
C ASP A 60 -33.48 -32.04 -6.50
N CYS A 61 -32.38 -31.28 -6.62
CA CYS A 61 -32.41 -29.87 -6.97
C CYS A 61 -32.96 -29.60 -8.38
N TRP A 62 -33.19 -30.63 -9.21
CA TRP A 62 -33.65 -30.49 -10.60
C TRP A 62 -35.07 -29.95 -10.77
N SER A 63 -35.95 -30.07 -9.77
CA SER A 63 -37.35 -29.63 -9.89
C SER A 63 -37.67 -28.30 -9.19
N LYS A 64 -36.69 -27.60 -8.59
CA LYS A 64 -36.92 -26.38 -7.81
C LYS A 64 -36.22 -25.16 -8.42
N ASP A 65 -36.93 -24.05 -8.50
CA ASP A 65 -36.38 -22.73 -8.90
C ASP A 65 -35.61 -22.10 -7.72
N CYS A 66 -34.60 -21.27 -8.00
CA CYS A 66 -33.77 -20.67 -6.93
C CYS A 66 -34.61 -19.83 -5.95
N PRO A 67 -34.40 -19.93 -4.63
CA PRO A 67 -35.38 -19.45 -3.64
C PRO A 67 -35.55 -17.92 -3.53
N ILE A 68 -34.65 -17.13 -4.11
CA ILE A 68 -34.69 -15.66 -4.04
C ILE A 68 -34.88 -15.07 -5.45
N PRO A 69 -36.04 -14.49 -5.80
CA PRO A 69 -36.32 -13.95 -7.12
C PRO A 69 -35.82 -12.50 -7.28
N ASP A 70 -34.58 -12.24 -6.88
CA ASP A 70 -33.88 -11.01 -7.26
C ASP A 70 -32.78 -11.38 -8.25
N PHE A 71 -32.59 -10.53 -9.26
CA PHE A 71 -31.80 -10.71 -10.49
C PHE A 71 -30.31 -11.06 -10.34
N LYS A 72 -29.86 -11.48 -9.15
CA LYS A 72 -28.48 -11.70 -8.74
C LYS A 72 -28.03 -13.16 -8.74
N TYR A 73 -28.92 -14.15 -8.80
CA TYR A 73 -28.53 -15.58 -8.77
C TYR A 73 -29.06 -16.31 -10.02
N VAL A 74 -28.28 -17.27 -10.52
CA VAL A 74 -28.55 -18.10 -11.70
C VAL A 74 -28.33 -19.57 -11.36
N ARG A 75 -29.17 -20.43 -11.92
CA ARG A 75 -29.14 -21.87 -11.72
C ARG A 75 -28.32 -22.54 -12.82
N CYS A 76 -27.35 -23.36 -12.47
CA CYS A 76 -26.64 -24.18 -13.43
C CYS A 76 -27.50 -25.42 -13.78
N GLU A 77 -27.73 -25.70 -15.06
CA GLU A 77 -28.70 -26.74 -15.46
C GLU A 77 -28.20 -28.17 -15.23
N ILE A 78 -26.90 -28.42 -15.34
CA ILE A 78 -26.33 -29.76 -15.15
C ILE A 78 -26.18 -30.07 -13.66
N SER A 79 -25.67 -29.14 -12.85
CA SER A 79 -25.44 -29.36 -11.42
C SER A 79 -26.65 -29.01 -10.54
N GLY A 80 -27.60 -28.22 -11.03
CA GLY A 80 -28.77 -27.77 -10.26
C GLY A 80 -28.48 -26.68 -9.22
N ALA A 81 -27.23 -26.26 -9.05
CA ALA A 81 -26.78 -25.30 -8.03
C ALA A 81 -27.15 -23.85 -8.38
N CYS A 82 -27.48 -23.04 -7.37
CA CYS A 82 -27.77 -21.61 -7.50
C CYS A 82 -26.53 -20.75 -7.17
N ILE A 83 -25.91 -20.15 -8.19
CA ILE A 83 -24.71 -19.31 -8.04
C ILE A 83 -25.00 -17.84 -8.34
N HIS A 84 -24.20 -16.91 -7.83
CA HIS A 84 -24.39 -15.47 -8.09
C HIS A 84 -23.95 -15.11 -9.52
N LYS A 85 -24.67 -14.21 -10.22
CA LYS A 85 -24.45 -13.75 -11.63
C LYS A 85 -23.04 -13.22 -11.97
N GLY A 86 -22.16 -13.10 -10.99
CA GLY A 86 -20.76 -12.72 -11.18
C GLY A 86 -19.80 -13.92 -11.22
N TYR A 87 -20.32 -15.14 -11.13
CA TYR A 87 -19.58 -16.39 -11.13
C TYR A 87 -20.11 -17.29 -12.26
N VAL A 88 -19.21 -18.11 -12.81
CA VAL A 88 -19.44 -18.88 -14.03
C VAL A 88 -19.86 -20.31 -13.69
N CYS A 89 -20.87 -20.84 -14.38
CA CYS A 89 -21.22 -22.25 -14.29
C CYS A 89 -20.25 -23.09 -15.13
N ASP A 90 -19.84 -24.25 -14.64
CA ASP A 90 -18.98 -25.19 -15.38
C ASP A 90 -19.63 -25.70 -16.69
N ASP A 91 -20.94 -25.53 -16.84
CA ASP A 91 -21.74 -25.96 -18.00
C ASP A 91 -22.19 -24.81 -18.94
N GLY A 92 -21.78 -23.56 -18.65
CA GLY A 92 -22.11 -22.37 -19.45
C GLY A 92 -23.59 -21.96 -19.43
N SER A 93 -24.37 -22.45 -18.47
CA SER A 93 -25.80 -22.09 -18.34
C SER A 93 -26.03 -20.64 -17.93
N ASP A 94 -25.04 -20.02 -17.29
CA ASP A 94 -25.03 -18.61 -16.90
C ASP A 94 -24.91 -17.63 -18.07
N GLU A 95 -24.58 -18.13 -19.27
CA GLU A 95 -24.44 -17.29 -20.47
C GLU A 95 -25.68 -17.30 -21.38
N ARG A 96 -26.74 -18.07 -21.05
CA ARG A 96 -27.87 -18.26 -21.97
C ARG A 96 -28.91 -17.14 -21.97
N ASP A 97 -28.97 -16.35 -20.90
CA ASP A 97 -29.87 -15.20 -20.75
C ASP A 97 -29.08 -13.91 -20.41
N CYS A 98 -27.90 -13.76 -21.00
CA CYS A 98 -27.14 -12.52 -20.94
C CYS A 98 -27.47 -11.69 -22.19
N PRO A 99 -28.21 -10.57 -22.09
CA PRO A 99 -28.44 -9.70 -23.24
C PRO A 99 -27.11 -9.03 -23.64
N PRO A 100 -26.79 -8.91 -24.94
CA PRO A 100 -25.68 -8.07 -25.36
C PRO A 100 -25.97 -6.62 -24.94
N PHE A 101 -24.92 -5.94 -24.50
CA PHE A 101 -24.85 -4.69 -23.72
C PHE A 101 -25.62 -3.44 -24.24
N TRP A 102 -26.54 -3.53 -25.21
CA TRP A 102 -27.20 -2.36 -25.82
C TRP A 102 -28.67 -2.10 -25.42
N GLU A 103 -29.27 -2.80 -24.46
CA GLU A 103 -30.61 -2.45 -23.96
C GLU A 103 -30.65 -2.14 -22.45
N CYS A 104 -30.30 -0.90 -22.08
CA CYS A 104 -30.98 -0.17 -21.00
C CYS A 104 -30.62 1.31 -21.06
N LEU A 105 -31.27 2.05 -21.96
CA LEU A 105 -31.68 3.44 -21.73
C LEU A 105 -32.70 3.85 -22.82
N LEU A 106 -33.97 3.52 -22.59
CA LEU A 106 -35.02 4.49 -22.25
C LEU A 106 -36.40 4.00 -22.71
N SER A 107 -37.24 3.70 -21.73
CA SER A 107 -38.68 3.79 -21.89
C SER A 107 -39.07 5.25 -22.18
N ILE A 108 -39.81 5.43 -23.29
CA ILE A 108 -40.71 6.54 -23.64
C ILE A 108 -40.03 7.87 -24.05
N ASP A 109 -39.83 8.07 -25.36
CA ASP A 109 -40.59 9.08 -26.12
C ASP A 109 -40.47 8.85 -27.65
N SER A 110 -41.55 9.10 -28.35
CA SER A 110 -41.72 8.91 -29.79
C SER A 110 -41.10 10.05 -30.59
N LYS A 111 -39.99 9.78 -31.32
CA LYS A 111 -39.56 10.36 -32.62
C LYS A 111 -38.05 10.14 -32.82
N CYS A 112 -37.65 9.28 -33.76
CA CYS A 112 -36.43 9.43 -34.56
C CYS A 112 -36.51 8.53 -35.82
N GLU A 113 -36.18 9.14 -36.97
CA GLU A 113 -36.14 8.60 -38.34
C GLU A 113 -34.82 7.81 -38.61
N PRO A 114 -34.70 7.05 -39.72
CA PRO A 114 -33.68 6.01 -39.86
C PRO A 114 -32.32 6.64 -40.14
N SER A 115 -31.38 6.46 -39.22
CA SER A 115 -29.96 6.65 -39.46
C SER A 115 -29.22 5.64 -38.57
N CYS A 116 -28.12 5.08 -39.07
CA CYS A 116 -27.38 3.96 -38.45
C CYS A 116 -26.19 4.49 -37.61
N PRO A 117 -26.35 4.81 -36.30
CA PRO A 117 -25.37 5.58 -35.55
C PRO A 117 -24.49 4.67 -34.68
N SER A 118 -24.75 3.35 -34.65
CA SER A 118 -24.23 2.44 -33.63
C SER A 118 -23.82 1.08 -34.21
N ILE A 119 -22.89 1.10 -35.16
CA ILE A 119 -22.06 -0.07 -35.51
C ILE A 119 -20.62 0.20 -35.05
N PRO A 120 -19.92 -0.78 -34.44
CA PRO A 120 -18.50 -0.67 -34.13
C PRO A 120 -17.67 -0.37 -35.38
N ASP A 121 -16.60 0.41 -35.25
CA ASP A 121 -15.80 0.90 -36.39
C ASP A 121 -15.27 -0.23 -37.29
N ARG A 122 -15.01 -1.43 -36.73
CA ARG A 122 -14.57 -2.60 -37.49
C ARG A 122 -15.59 -3.14 -38.52
N TYR A 123 -16.85 -2.73 -38.41
CA TYR A 123 -17.96 -3.12 -39.29
C TYR A 123 -18.42 -1.98 -40.20
N ARG A 124 -17.72 -0.83 -40.13
CA ARG A 124 -17.81 0.21 -41.16
C ARG A 124 -16.80 -0.15 -42.24
N CYS A 125 -17.22 -0.15 -43.50
CA CYS A 125 -16.31 -0.32 -44.64
C CYS A 125 -15.57 -1.66 -44.63
N ASP A 126 -16.21 -2.71 -44.13
CA ASP A 126 -15.68 -4.06 -44.09
C ASP A 126 -16.09 -4.89 -45.32
N GLY A 127 -16.83 -4.27 -46.26
CA GLY A 127 -17.32 -4.87 -47.49
C GLY A 127 -18.62 -5.66 -47.30
N VAL A 128 -19.23 -5.58 -46.11
CA VAL A 128 -20.46 -6.30 -45.76
C VAL A 128 -21.53 -5.28 -45.36
N VAL A 129 -22.67 -5.29 -46.05
CA VAL A 129 -23.79 -4.40 -45.71
C VAL A 129 -24.45 -4.85 -44.40
N ASN A 130 -24.08 -4.19 -43.31
CA ASN A 130 -24.54 -4.41 -41.94
C ASN A 130 -25.67 -3.43 -41.56
N CYS A 131 -25.77 -2.24 -42.17
CA CYS A 131 -26.90 -1.33 -41.99
C CYS A 131 -28.01 -1.58 -43.02
N LEU A 132 -29.27 -1.45 -42.59
CA LEU A 132 -30.47 -1.67 -43.41
C LEU A 132 -30.57 -0.75 -44.63
N ASP A 133 -29.94 0.43 -44.59
CA ASP A 133 -29.87 1.41 -45.68
C ASP A 133 -28.55 1.35 -46.46
N GLY A 134 -27.62 0.44 -46.11
CA GLY A 134 -26.29 0.33 -46.71
C GLY A 134 -25.35 1.49 -46.38
N SER A 135 -25.68 2.30 -45.36
CA SER A 135 -24.90 3.49 -45.02
C SER A 135 -23.51 3.19 -44.47
N ASP A 136 -23.31 2.00 -43.91
CA ASP A 136 -22.03 1.52 -43.37
C ASP A 136 -20.99 1.19 -44.44
N GLU A 137 -21.44 0.97 -45.67
CA GLU A 137 -20.61 0.71 -46.85
C GLU A 137 -20.61 1.90 -47.83
N SER A 138 -21.17 3.04 -47.41
CA SER A 138 -21.23 4.27 -48.20
C SER A 138 -20.45 5.40 -47.51
N ASP A 139 -19.58 6.09 -48.25
CA ASP A 139 -18.75 7.21 -47.76
C ASP A 139 -17.64 6.82 -46.75
N CYS A 140 -16.89 5.76 -47.10
CA CYS A 140 -15.76 5.25 -46.32
C CYS A 140 -14.55 6.18 -46.32
N VAL A 141 -14.31 6.82 -45.17
CA VAL A 141 -13.11 7.62 -44.88
C VAL A 141 -12.28 6.87 -43.83
N CYS A 142 -11.13 6.31 -44.23
CA CYS A 142 -10.22 5.63 -43.30
C CYS A 142 -9.73 6.60 -42.22
N THR A 143 -9.53 6.09 -41.00
CA THR A 143 -8.92 6.91 -39.94
C THR A 143 -7.48 7.28 -40.31
N ASN A 144 -6.92 8.36 -39.74
CA ASN A 144 -5.58 8.87 -40.10
C ASN A 144 -4.42 7.85 -39.94
N ALA A 145 -4.66 6.67 -39.37
CA ALA A 145 -3.67 5.63 -39.12
C ALA A 145 -3.85 4.36 -40.00
N GLU A 146 -4.90 4.26 -40.81
CA GLU A 146 -5.22 3.06 -41.61
C GLU A 146 -4.95 3.30 -43.11
N PHE A 147 -4.52 2.27 -43.83
CA PHE A 147 -4.23 2.33 -45.26
C PHE A 147 -5.46 2.00 -46.09
N ARG A 148 -5.78 2.83 -47.08
CA ARG A 148 -6.95 2.64 -47.95
C ARG A 148 -6.56 1.91 -49.23
N CYS A 149 -7.09 0.71 -49.45
CA CYS A 149 -6.91 -0.03 -50.69
C CYS A 149 -7.36 0.83 -51.88
N GLU A 150 -6.54 0.86 -52.94
CA GLU A 150 -6.69 1.80 -54.04
C GLU A 150 -7.99 1.56 -54.84
N THR A 151 -8.32 0.29 -55.10
CA THR A 151 -9.46 -0.10 -55.94
C THR A 151 -10.74 -0.33 -55.15
N SER A 152 -10.67 -1.02 -54.01
CA SER A 152 -11.85 -1.39 -53.22
C SER A 152 -12.23 -0.36 -52.15
N GLY A 153 -11.32 0.55 -51.78
CA GLY A 153 -11.56 1.53 -50.73
C GLY A 153 -11.60 0.96 -49.31
N ARG A 154 -11.32 -0.34 -49.15
CA ARG A 154 -11.23 -1.04 -47.88
C ARG A 154 -10.07 -0.50 -47.04
N CYS A 155 -10.24 -0.37 -45.73
CA CYS A 155 -9.19 0.08 -44.83
C CYS A 155 -8.44 -1.13 -44.26
N VAL A 156 -7.11 -1.08 -44.34
CA VAL A 156 -6.18 -2.08 -43.80
C VAL A 156 -5.46 -1.47 -42.62
N ALA A 157 -5.40 -2.21 -41.51
CA ALA A 157 -4.69 -1.78 -40.31
C ALA A 157 -3.19 -1.56 -40.65
N PRO A 158 -2.50 -0.61 -40.00
CA PRO A 158 -1.10 -0.32 -40.32
C PRO A 158 -0.15 -1.51 -40.17
N SER A 159 -0.51 -2.52 -39.36
CA SER A 159 0.24 -3.78 -39.22
C SER A 159 0.11 -4.71 -40.42
N GLY A 160 -0.90 -4.52 -41.27
CA GLY A 160 -1.18 -5.34 -42.45
C GLY A 160 -0.78 -4.67 -43.77
N VAL A 161 0.09 -3.66 -43.72
CA VAL A 161 0.58 -2.93 -44.89
C VAL A 161 2.06 -3.20 -45.03
N CYS A 162 2.49 -3.79 -46.13
CA CYS A 162 3.86 -4.25 -46.35
C CYS A 162 4.27 -5.38 -45.40
N ASP A 163 3.32 -6.25 -45.05
CA ASP A 163 3.55 -7.43 -44.22
C ASP A 163 3.85 -8.69 -45.07
N GLY A 164 3.89 -8.53 -46.40
CA GLY A 164 4.11 -9.62 -47.35
C GLY A 164 2.86 -10.46 -47.62
N VAL A 165 1.71 -10.09 -47.05
CA VAL A 165 0.41 -10.73 -47.27
C VAL A 165 -0.49 -9.74 -48.02
N PRO A 166 -0.96 -10.07 -49.23
CA PRO A 166 -1.90 -9.22 -49.95
C PRO A 166 -3.23 -9.13 -49.20
N ASN A 167 -3.41 -8.08 -48.40
CA ASN A 167 -4.61 -7.82 -47.61
C ASN A 167 -5.62 -6.97 -48.39
N CYS A 168 -5.17 -6.21 -49.40
CA CYS A 168 -6.03 -5.61 -50.41
C CYS A 168 -6.28 -6.56 -51.59
N ASP A 169 -7.48 -6.49 -52.17
CA ASP A 169 -7.86 -7.30 -53.35
C ASP A 169 -7.00 -7.00 -54.58
N ASP A 170 -6.42 -5.80 -54.65
CA ASP A 170 -5.49 -5.34 -55.68
C ASP A 170 -4.02 -5.39 -55.22
N ALA A 171 -3.74 -5.93 -54.03
CA ALA A 171 -2.43 -5.94 -53.36
C ALA A 171 -1.81 -4.54 -53.20
N SER A 172 -2.60 -3.47 -53.24
CA SER A 172 -2.10 -2.08 -53.13
C SER A 172 -1.39 -1.80 -51.80
N ASP A 173 -1.71 -2.55 -50.75
CA ASP A 173 -1.03 -2.56 -49.46
C ASP A 173 0.43 -3.03 -49.53
N GLU A 174 0.83 -3.68 -50.62
CA GLU A 174 2.18 -4.24 -50.83
C GLU A 174 2.97 -3.56 -51.96
N LEU A 175 2.42 -2.52 -52.61
CA LEU A 175 3.01 -1.93 -53.84
C LEU A 175 3.82 -0.64 -53.62
N GLU A 176 3.53 0.15 -52.58
CA GLU A 176 4.26 1.41 -52.25
C GLU A 176 4.74 1.46 -50.80
N CYS A 177 5.58 0.50 -50.42
CA CYS A 177 6.19 0.47 -49.10
C CYS A 177 7.23 1.58 -48.91
N GLN A 178 6.85 2.65 -48.23
CA GLN A 178 7.79 3.63 -47.69
C GLN A 178 8.78 2.95 -46.72
N THR A 179 9.99 3.49 -46.60
CA THR A 179 11.07 2.89 -45.82
C THR A 179 10.65 2.65 -44.36
N CYS A 180 10.94 1.47 -43.78
CA CYS A 180 10.51 1.07 -42.42
C CYS A 180 10.77 2.14 -41.33
N ALA A 181 11.81 2.97 -41.52
CA ALA A 181 12.17 4.07 -40.65
C ALA A 181 11.08 5.15 -40.48
N GLU A 182 10.29 5.44 -41.52
CA GLU A 182 9.22 6.45 -41.46
C GLU A 182 7.98 5.94 -40.71
N ARG A 183 7.85 4.61 -40.56
CA ARG A 183 6.79 3.93 -39.81
C ARG A 183 7.19 3.59 -38.37
N GLY A 184 8.41 3.97 -37.94
CA GLY A 184 8.92 3.64 -36.61
C GLY A 184 9.15 2.14 -36.40
N MET A 185 9.46 1.40 -37.47
CA MET A 185 9.73 -0.05 -37.46
C MET A 185 11.19 -0.34 -37.85
N TRP A 186 11.71 -1.50 -37.45
CA TRP A 186 13.09 -1.91 -37.71
C TRP A 186 13.18 -2.79 -38.96
N GLN A 187 14.19 -2.58 -39.82
CA GLN A 187 14.30 -3.24 -41.11
C GLN A 187 15.32 -4.39 -41.08
N CYS A 188 14.86 -5.62 -41.33
CA CYS A 188 15.69 -6.78 -41.64
C CYS A 188 16.48 -6.56 -42.95
N ASN A 189 17.63 -7.20 -43.11
CA ASN A 189 18.51 -7.13 -44.28
C ASN A 189 17.84 -7.60 -45.59
N ASN A 190 16.81 -8.45 -45.49
CA ASN A 190 15.99 -8.88 -46.62
C ASN A 190 14.91 -7.83 -47.02
N GLY A 191 14.85 -6.70 -46.32
CA GLY A 191 13.92 -5.61 -46.56
C GLY A 191 12.64 -5.65 -45.72
N TRP A 192 12.44 -6.67 -44.89
CA TRP A 192 11.24 -6.84 -44.05
C TRP A 192 11.23 -5.88 -42.85
N CYS A 193 10.06 -5.39 -42.44
CA CYS A 193 9.93 -4.54 -41.26
C CYS A 193 9.39 -5.34 -40.07
N ILE A 194 10.06 -5.29 -38.92
CA ILE A 194 9.62 -5.85 -37.65
C ILE A 194 9.42 -4.74 -36.61
N ASN A 195 8.71 -5.04 -35.52
CA ASN A 195 8.53 -4.08 -34.44
C ASN A 195 9.88 -3.77 -33.77
N ILE A 196 10.13 -2.51 -33.36
CA ILE A 196 11.35 -2.17 -32.61
C ILE A 196 11.44 -2.95 -31.29
N ALA A 197 10.29 -3.33 -30.70
CA ALA A 197 10.24 -4.16 -29.50
C ALA A 197 10.67 -5.62 -29.74
N SER A 198 10.69 -6.06 -30.99
CA SER A 198 11.10 -7.39 -31.46
C SER A 198 12.57 -7.45 -31.88
N VAL A 199 13.38 -6.51 -31.40
CA VAL A 199 14.83 -6.47 -31.67
C VAL A 199 15.54 -6.74 -30.35
N CYS A 200 16.39 -7.77 -30.31
CA CYS A 200 17.07 -8.22 -29.10
C CYS A 200 16.11 -8.63 -27.96
N ASP A 201 14.95 -9.20 -28.30
CA ASP A 201 13.97 -9.71 -27.34
C ASP A 201 14.15 -11.21 -27.04
N GLY A 202 15.10 -11.85 -27.73
CA GLY A 202 15.47 -13.25 -27.54
C GLY A 202 14.75 -14.21 -28.48
N ASP A 203 13.81 -13.71 -29.29
CA ASP A 203 13.13 -14.46 -30.33
C ASP A 203 13.67 -14.06 -31.73
N LYS A 204 13.64 -15.00 -32.69
CA LYS A 204 14.11 -14.72 -34.06
C LYS A 204 12.95 -14.30 -34.92
N ASP A 205 12.70 -12.99 -34.97
CA ASP A 205 11.66 -12.35 -35.75
C ASP A 205 12.11 -12.01 -37.19
N CYS A 206 13.41 -11.81 -37.43
CA CYS A 206 13.93 -11.79 -38.80
C CYS A 206 14.25 -13.20 -39.32
N SER A 207 14.04 -13.42 -40.62
CA SER A 207 14.25 -14.72 -41.29
C SER A 207 15.67 -15.30 -41.14
N THR A 208 16.66 -14.45 -40.88
CA THR A 208 18.08 -14.79 -40.66
C THR A 208 18.48 -14.71 -39.17
N GLY A 209 17.59 -14.25 -38.29
CA GLY A 209 17.83 -14.06 -36.85
C GLY A 209 18.79 -12.91 -36.54
N GLU A 210 18.91 -11.93 -37.44
CA GLU A 210 19.83 -10.79 -37.34
C GLU A 210 19.36 -9.70 -36.40
N ASP A 211 18.06 -9.68 -36.12
CA ASP A 211 17.43 -8.97 -35.00
C ASP A 211 18.01 -9.40 -33.64
N GLU A 212 18.62 -10.58 -33.57
CA GLU A 212 19.28 -11.14 -32.38
C GLU A 212 20.82 -11.15 -32.48
N GLU A 213 21.39 -10.63 -33.57
CA GLU A 213 22.84 -10.58 -33.77
C GLU A 213 23.39 -9.19 -33.43
N ASN A 214 24.49 -9.15 -32.67
CA ASN A 214 25.21 -7.92 -32.31
C ASN A 214 24.39 -6.94 -31.45
N CYS A 215 23.63 -7.48 -30.49
CA CYS A 215 22.94 -6.75 -29.42
C CYS A 215 23.93 -6.04 -28.46
N LYS A 216 24.59 -4.98 -28.95
CA LYS A 216 24.92 -3.80 -28.15
C LYS A 216 23.77 -2.82 -28.33
N ALA A 217 22.65 -3.10 -27.66
CA ALA A 217 21.49 -2.23 -27.75
C ALA A 217 21.86 -0.84 -27.19
N PRO A 218 21.70 0.26 -27.96
CA PRO A 218 21.67 1.57 -27.35
C PRO A 218 20.47 1.60 -26.41
N CYS A 219 20.73 1.87 -25.13
CA CYS A 219 19.68 1.88 -24.12
C CYS A 219 18.55 2.84 -24.53
N ASN A 220 17.30 2.39 -24.35
CA ASN A 220 16.14 3.21 -24.67
C ASN A 220 16.18 4.52 -23.85
N GLY A 221 15.42 5.55 -24.27
CA GLY A 221 15.44 6.87 -23.61
C GLY A 221 15.10 6.89 -22.11
N LEU A 222 14.73 5.74 -21.52
CA LEU A 222 14.41 5.52 -20.12
C LEU A 222 15.46 4.66 -19.36
N GLN A 223 16.57 4.29 -20.00
CA GLN A 223 17.64 3.48 -19.43
C GLN A 223 19.01 4.19 -19.58
N LEU A 224 19.88 4.02 -18.57
CA LEU A 224 21.28 4.40 -18.50
C LEU A 224 22.15 3.22 -18.99
N GLU A 225 23.19 3.53 -19.76
CA GLU A 225 24.15 2.53 -20.22
C GLU A 225 25.14 2.18 -19.11
N CYS A 226 25.28 0.89 -18.80
CA CYS A 226 26.28 0.35 -17.89
C CYS A 226 27.16 -0.68 -18.61
N ASP A 227 28.41 -0.86 -18.18
CA ASP A 227 29.40 -1.76 -18.81
C ASP A 227 28.99 -3.25 -18.73
N GLY A 228 28.03 -3.64 -19.58
CA GLY A 228 27.42 -4.98 -19.68
C GLY A 228 25.89 -5.01 -19.84
N GLY A 229 25.18 -3.88 -19.83
CA GLY A 229 23.72 -3.86 -20.01
C GLY A 229 23.05 -2.49 -19.80
N CYS A 230 21.72 -2.47 -19.88
CA CYS A 230 20.93 -1.26 -19.69
C CYS A 230 20.30 -1.22 -18.29
N LEU A 231 20.64 -0.21 -17.51
CA LEU A 231 20.09 0.05 -16.20
C LEU A 231 18.91 1.02 -16.32
N PRO A 232 17.73 0.75 -15.74
CA PRO A 232 16.64 1.74 -15.75
C PRO A 232 17.03 3.07 -15.08
N LYS A 233 16.64 4.21 -15.65
CA LYS A 233 17.00 5.54 -15.11
C LYS A 233 16.58 5.79 -13.66
N TYR A 234 15.61 5.05 -13.13
CA TYR A 234 15.22 5.15 -11.71
C TYR A 234 16.22 4.49 -10.75
N ARG A 235 17.12 3.64 -11.26
CA ARG A 235 18.26 3.03 -10.54
C ARG A 235 19.58 3.77 -10.76
N ALA A 236 19.60 4.72 -11.68
CA ALA A 236 20.73 5.63 -11.76
C ALA A 236 20.67 6.62 -10.60
N CYS A 237 21.77 6.78 -9.86
CA CYS A 237 21.90 7.70 -8.74
C CYS A 237 20.90 7.42 -7.60
N ASP A 238 20.63 6.15 -7.31
CA ASP A 238 19.75 5.74 -6.21
C ASP A 238 20.53 5.40 -4.92
N GLY A 239 21.86 5.50 -4.98
CA GLY A 239 22.78 5.27 -3.87
C GLY A 239 23.12 3.80 -3.63
N LEU A 240 22.73 2.91 -4.55
CA LEU A 240 23.12 1.50 -4.59
C LEU A 240 24.05 1.27 -5.79
N ASP A 241 25.08 0.45 -5.62
CA ASP A 241 25.92 0.03 -6.75
C ASP A 241 25.15 -1.03 -7.57
N ASP A 242 24.27 -0.59 -8.49
CA ASP A 242 23.50 -1.49 -9.35
C ASP A 242 24.31 -1.93 -10.59
N CYS A 243 25.35 -1.19 -10.97
CA CYS A 243 26.28 -1.57 -12.03
C CYS A 243 27.59 -2.16 -11.49
N THR A 244 28.24 -3.00 -12.31
CA THR A 244 29.38 -3.85 -11.93
C THR A 244 30.57 -3.09 -11.33
N ASN A 245 30.66 -1.78 -11.57
CA ASN A 245 31.68 -0.87 -11.05
C ASN A 245 31.10 0.43 -10.42
N GLY A 246 29.78 0.48 -10.12
CA GLY A 246 29.11 1.66 -9.56
C GLY A 246 29.04 2.86 -10.51
N GLU A 247 29.11 2.66 -11.83
CA GLU A 247 29.09 3.73 -12.84
C GLU A 247 27.78 4.54 -12.85
N ASP A 248 26.70 3.90 -12.42
CA ASP A 248 25.39 4.46 -12.15
C ASP A 248 25.38 5.53 -11.06
N GLU A 249 26.44 5.62 -10.24
CA GLU A 249 26.59 6.56 -9.12
C GLU A 249 27.68 7.64 -9.36
N ILE A 250 28.42 7.58 -10.49
CA ILE A 250 29.62 8.42 -10.68
C ILE A 250 29.32 9.76 -11.40
N ASN A 251 28.21 9.86 -12.13
CA ASN A 251 27.88 11.06 -12.94
C ASN A 251 26.51 11.67 -12.61
N CYS A 252 26.17 11.68 -11.33
CA CYS A 252 24.94 12.26 -10.81
C CYS A 252 25.01 13.79 -10.83
N THR A 253 24.01 14.43 -11.45
CA THR A 253 23.88 15.89 -11.33
C THR A 253 23.46 16.25 -9.90
N VAL A 254 23.65 17.50 -9.47
CA VAL A 254 23.34 17.99 -8.11
C VAL A 254 21.88 17.72 -7.66
N GLY A 255 20.99 17.31 -8.57
CA GLY A 255 19.61 16.91 -8.30
C GLY A 255 19.37 15.40 -8.05
N ASP A 256 20.40 14.56 -8.05
CA ASP A 256 20.27 13.12 -7.79
C ASP A 256 21.05 12.66 -6.54
N VAL A 257 21.81 13.56 -5.89
CA VAL A 257 22.42 13.32 -4.57
C VAL A 257 21.38 13.59 -3.47
N PRO A 258 21.18 12.70 -2.48
CA PRO A 258 20.28 12.93 -1.36
C PRO A 258 20.62 14.25 -0.64
N PRO A 259 19.62 15.03 -0.18
CA PRO A 259 19.92 16.25 0.54
C PRO A 259 20.71 15.96 1.82
N PRO A 260 21.63 16.85 2.22
CA PRO A 260 22.46 16.61 3.39
C PRO A 260 21.59 16.55 4.66
N GLY A 261 21.79 15.54 5.51
CA GLY A 261 20.99 15.35 6.70
C GLY A 261 20.23 14.03 6.66
N PHE A 262 19.04 14.01 7.25
CA PHE A 262 18.27 12.81 7.51
C PHE A 262 16.82 13.00 7.07
N PRO A 263 16.14 11.93 6.61
CA PRO A 263 14.71 12.00 6.33
C PRO A 263 13.97 12.37 7.61
N LEU A 264 13.08 13.36 7.50
CA LEU A 264 12.19 13.83 8.56
C LEU A 264 11.25 12.71 8.99
N GLY A 265 10.97 11.77 8.09
CA GLY A 265 10.25 10.55 8.42
C GLY A 265 8.82 10.56 7.91
N LEU A 266 8.58 11.15 6.74
CA LEU A 266 7.33 10.97 6.01
C LEU A 266 7.19 9.52 5.54
N ALA A 267 8.20 8.94 4.91
CA ALA A 267 8.21 7.52 4.56
C ALA A 267 8.02 6.66 5.81
N SER A 268 8.77 6.97 6.87
CA SER A 268 8.75 6.23 8.13
C SER A 268 7.45 6.38 8.97
N ARG A 269 6.50 7.20 8.51
CA ARG A 269 5.29 7.57 9.27
C ARG A 269 5.55 8.19 10.65
N TYR A 270 6.78 8.67 10.90
CA TYR A 270 7.11 9.49 12.07
C TYR A 270 6.27 10.75 12.09
N ILE A 271 6.23 11.46 10.96
CA ILE A 271 5.27 12.53 10.73
C ILE A 271 3.92 11.86 10.52
N PRO A 272 2.91 12.06 11.38
CA PRO A 272 1.67 11.30 11.24
C PRO A 272 0.73 11.90 10.19
N ASP A 273 -0.25 11.13 9.74
CA ASP A 273 -1.05 11.43 8.53
C ASP A 273 -1.69 12.81 8.55
N PHE A 274 -2.26 13.24 9.67
CA PHE A 274 -2.89 14.55 9.81
C PHE A 274 -1.91 15.73 9.85
N PHE A 275 -0.61 15.50 10.10
CA PHE A 275 0.39 16.55 9.91
C PHE A 275 0.67 16.81 8.44
N ILE A 276 0.11 15.99 7.55
CA ILE A 276 0.10 16.19 6.12
C ILE A 276 -1.30 16.66 5.73
N SER A 277 -1.36 17.76 5.00
CA SER A 277 -2.60 18.34 4.52
C SER A 277 -2.39 18.82 3.09
N ALA A 278 -3.46 18.91 2.33
CA ALA A 278 -3.41 19.39 0.96
C ALA A 278 -4.54 20.37 0.68
N SER A 279 -4.42 21.09 -0.43
CA SER A 279 -5.47 21.95 -0.98
C SER A 279 -6.75 21.19 -1.28
N SER A 280 -6.62 19.99 -1.85
CA SER A 280 -7.72 19.12 -2.22
C SER A 280 -7.24 17.68 -2.40
N GLU A 281 -8.20 16.76 -2.50
CA GLU A 281 -7.97 15.33 -2.56
C GLU A 281 -8.96 14.75 -3.59
N PHE A 282 -8.47 13.98 -4.56
CA PHE A 282 -9.35 13.39 -5.58
C PHE A 282 -10.29 12.34 -4.97
N LYS A 283 -9.72 11.44 -4.15
CA LYS A 283 -10.42 10.41 -3.36
C LYS A 283 -9.62 10.08 -2.10
N PRO A 284 -10.20 9.38 -1.10
CA PRO A 284 -9.49 8.98 0.12
C PRO A 284 -8.21 8.18 -0.14
N GLU A 285 -8.16 7.41 -1.22
CA GLU A 285 -6.98 6.63 -1.63
C GLU A 285 -5.85 7.52 -2.18
N PHE A 286 -6.11 8.79 -2.48
CA PHE A 286 -5.13 9.79 -2.93
C PHE A 286 -5.03 10.97 -1.97
N ALA A 287 -5.40 10.73 -0.72
CA ALA A 287 -5.37 11.73 0.32
C ALA A 287 -3.97 12.31 0.53
N ALA A 288 -3.88 13.46 1.18
CA ALA A 288 -2.60 14.09 1.52
C ALA A 288 -1.67 13.13 2.29
N SER A 289 -2.23 12.25 3.12
CA SER A 289 -1.50 11.23 3.90
C SER A 289 -0.78 10.18 3.04
N GLN A 290 -1.18 10.04 1.77
CA GLN A 290 -0.58 9.13 0.79
C GLN A 290 0.61 9.76 0.07
N ALA A 291 0.95 11.01 0.33
CA ALA A 291 2.13 11.67 -0.23
C ALA A 291 3.46 11.15 0.34
N ARG A 292 3.51 9.92 0.86
CA ARG A 292 4.72 9.33 1.48
C ARG A 292 5.41 8.43 0.47
N HIS A 293 6.74 8.40 0.49
CA HIS A 293 7.47 7.38 -0.27
C HIS A 293 7.11 5.98 0.25
N THR A 294 6.72 5.10 -0.67
CA THR A 294 6.46 3.68 -0.39
C THR A 294 7.48 2.82 -1.14
N PRO A 295 7.86 1.64 -0.62
CA PRO A 295 8.73 0.72 -1.33
C PRO A 295 8.09 0.24 -2.64
N PRO A 296 8.90 -0.15 -3.64
CA PRO A 296 8.39 -0.66 -4.92
C PRO A 296 7.50 -1.91 -4.80
N THR A 297 7.63 -2.66 -3.70
CA THR A 297 6.91 -3.92 -3.44
C THR A 297 5.51 -3.73 -2.86
N THR A 298 5.15 -2.51 -2.48
CA THR A 298 3.88 -2.19 -1.84
C THR A 298 3.02 -1.41 -2.84
N PRO A 299 1.69 -1.66 -2.95
CA PRO A 299 0.77 -0.81 -3.68
C PRO A 299 0.87 0.65 -3.23
N GLY A 300 1.71 1.44 -3.91
CA GLY A 300 2.01 2.81 -3.52
C GLY A 300 0.98 3.79 -4.08
N TYR A 301 0.12 4.31 -3.24
CA TYR A 301 -0.66 5.50 -3.56
C TYR A 301 0.21 6.76 -3.47
N CYS A 302 -0.25 7.84 -4.07
CA CYS A 302 0.38 9.15 -4.00
C CYS A 302 -0.70 10.20 -3.70
N TRP A 303 -0.31 11.42 -3.34
CA TRP A 303 -1.31 12.48 -3.27
C TRP A 303 -1.67 12.95 -4.68
N VAL A 304 -2.98 13.02 -4.94
CA VAL A 304 -3.57 13.57 -6.16
C VAL A 304 -4.69 14.54 -5.77
N PRO A 305 -4.59 15.83 -6.13
CA PRO A 305 -5.64 16.80 -5.89
C PRO A 305 -6.85 16.60 -6.80
N SER A 306 -8.01 17.12 -6.41
CA SER A 306 -9.23 17.05 -7.22
C SER A 306 -9.26 18.05 -8.39
N SER A 307 -8.29 18.98 -8.44
CA SER A 307 -8.08 19.98 -9.47
C SER A 307 -6.58 20.17 -9.71
N VAL A 308 -6.20 20.83 -10.80
CA VAL A 308 -4.79 21.08 -11.17
C VAL A 308 -4.35 22.53 -10.96
N VAL A 309 -5.27 23.43 -10.60
CA VAL A 309 -5.00 24.87 -10.45
C VAL A 309 -4.74 25.21 -8.98
N ASP A 310 -3.65 25.92 -8.69
CA ASP A 310 -3.31 26.42 -7.35
C ASP A 310 -3.32 25.35 -6.24
N GLN A 311 -2.76 24.18 -6.56
CA GLN A 311 -2.71 23.07 -5.62
C GLN A 311 -1.49 23.15 -4.71
N TRP A 312 -1.63 22.61 -3.51
CA TRP A 312 -0.53 22.57 -2.55
C TRP A 312 -0.59 21.34 -1.66
N LEU A 313 0.59 20.90 -1.25
CA LEU A 313 0.80 19.88 -0.22
C LEU A 313 1.61 20.49 0.92
N LYS A 314 1.09 20.42 2.13
CA LYS A 314 1.68 21.01 3.33
C LYS A 314 1.99 19.96 4.37
N VAL A 315 3.19 20.04 4.93
CA VAL A 315 3.65 19.19 6.02
C VAL A 315 4.00 20.04 7.23
N TYR A 316 3.45 19.65 8.38
CA TYR A 316 3.79 20.19 9.70
C TYR A 316 4.76 19.27 10.42
N PHE A 317 5.84 19.82 10.98
CA PHE A 317 6.91 19.01 11.56
C PHE A 317 6.72 18.70 13.05
N GLY A 318 5.75 19.32 13.72
CA GLY A 318 5.61 19.23 15.19
C GLY A 318 6.67 20.02 15.98
N LYS A 319 7.74 20.49 15.34
CA LYS A 319 8.85 21.21 15.97
C LYS A 319 9.54 22.16 15.00
N THR A 320 10.32 23.09 15.54
CA THR A 320 11.23 23.92 14.74
C THR A 320 12.34 23.04 14.22
N THR A 321 12.48 22.98 12.89
CA THR A 321 13.35 22.02 12.20
C THR A 321 14.13 22.74 11.10
N ASP A 322 15.39 22.35 10.91
CA ASP A 322 16.27 22.93 9.89
C ASP A 322 16.21 22.05 8.65
N ILE A 323 15.49 22.52 7.63
CA ILE A 323 15.28 21.82 6.36
C ILE A 323 16.46 22.04 5.45
N THR A 324 16.97 20.96 4.88
CA THR A 324 18.10 20.96 3.95
C THR A 324 17.73 20.52 2.55
N GLY A 325 16.54 19.97 2.34
CA GLY A 325 16.08 19.55 1.03
C GLY A 325 14.78 18.77 1.06
N VAL A 326 14.31 18.47 -0.14
CA VAL A 326 13.14 17.61 -0.36
C VAL A 326 13.47 16.57 -1.41
N VAL A 327 12.85 15.42 -1.32
CA VAL A 327 12.87 14.38 -2.35
C VAL A 327 11.43 14.10 -2.74
N ILE A 328 11.09 14.30 -4.00
CA ILE A 328 9.75 13.98 -4.52
C ILE A 328 9.81 12.81 -5.50
N SER A 329 8.71 12.09 -5.64
CA SER A 329 8.51 11.15 -6.76
C SER A 329 7.06 11.15 -7.24
N GLY A 330 6.76 10.43 -8.32
CA GLY A 330 5.40 10.19 -8.80
C GLY A 330 4.67 9.05 -8.07
N GLY A 331 3.60 8.54 -8.68
CA GLY A 331 2.81 7.42 -8.15
C GLY A 331 3.48 6.05 -8.29
N GLY A 332 3.16 5.13 -7.37
CA GLY A 332 3.69 3.77 -7.34
C GLY A 332 3.19 2.87 -8.47
N SER A 333 3.63 1.60 -8.48
CA SER A 333 3.38 0.61 -9.54
C SER A 333 1.89 0.31 -9.80
N ASN A 334 1.03 0.43 -8.79
CA ASN A 334 -0.38 0.01 -8.87
C ASN A 334 -1.37 1.04 -9.42
N TRP A 335 -0.92 2.25 -9.80
CA TRP A 335 -1.76 3.24 -10.47
C TRP A 335 -1.15 3.69 -11.79
N ASP A 336 -1.76 3.22 -12.88
CA ASP A 336 -1.20 3.23 -14.23
C ASP A 336 -1.72 4.40 -15.08
N LEU A 337 -1.52 5.64 -14.59
CA LEU A 337 -1.89 6.85 -15.34
C LEU A 337 -0.69 7.62 -15.91
N GLY A 338 0.54 7.22 -15.58
CA GLY A 338 1.74 7.90 -16.08
C GLY A 338 1.82 9.36 -15.64
N SER A 339 1.51 9.64 -14.36
CA SER A 339 1.41 11.01 -13.83
C SER A 339 2.52 11.35 -12.83
N TRP A 340 3.10 12.54 -12.95
CA TRP A 340 4.10 13.07 -12.01
C TRP A 340 4.24 14.59 -12.10
N VAL A 341 4.82 15.20 -11.08
CA VAL A 341 5.11 16.65 -11.04
C VAL A 341 6.46 16.95 -11.67
N THR A 342 6.49 17.81 -12.69
CA THR A 342 7.70 18.16 -13.46
C THR A 342 8.37 19.45 -12.98
N SER A 343 7.68 20.27 -12.19
CA SER A 343 8.27 21.44 -11.52
C SER A 343 7.40 21.93 -10.36
N PHE A 344 8.05 22.54 -9.35
CA PHE A 344 7.37 23.02 -8.13
C PHE A 344 8.11 24.19 -7.47
N THR A 345 7.43 24.91 -6.59
CA THR A 345 8.02 25.89 -5.68
C THR A 345 7.78 25.49 -4.22
N LEU A 346 8.53 26.12 -3.30
CA LEU A 346 8.45 25.84 -1.87
C LEU A 346 8.12 27.12 -1.11
N ALA A 347 7.31 27.00 -0.05
CA ALA A 347 7.14 28.04 0.95
C ALA A 347 7.25 27.46 2.37
N PHE A 348 7.64 28.31 3.31
CA PHE A 348 7.91 27.95 4.69
C PHE A 348 7.12 28.85 5.65
N SER A 349 6.80 28.31 6.83
CA SER A 349 6.06 29.04 7.86
C SER A 349 6.41 28.55 9.27
N MET A 350 6.39 29.46 10.24
CA MET A 350 6.58 29.15 11.66
C MET A 350 5.27 28.93 12.42
N ASP A 351 4.17 29.50 11.93
CA ASP A 351 2.85 29.46 12.57
C ASP A 351 1.80 28.68 11.76
N GLY A 352 1.99 28.57 10.45
CA GLY A 352 1.07 27.94 9.51
C GLY A 352 0.10 28.94 8.85
N ASP A 353 0.16 30.21 9.25
CA ASP A 353 -0.71 31.29 8.78
C ASP A 353 0.05 32.24 7.84
N TRP A 354 1.31 32.56 8.16
CA TRP A 354 2.16 33.44 7.36
C TRP A 354 3.22 32.63 6.64
N TRP A 355 3.22 32.73 5.31
CA TRP A 355 4.07 31.95 4.44
C TRP A 355 5.11 32.83 3.75
N THR A 356 6.33 32.31 3.65
CA THR A 356 7.44 32.95 2.93
C THR A 356 7.93 31.99 1.87
N ASP A 357 7.90 32.43 0.62
CA ASP A 357 8.41 31.65 -0.51
C ASP A 357 9.92 31.45 -0.39
N TYR A 358 10.40 30.30 -0.87
CA TYR A 358 11.82 30.04 -0.95
C TYR A 358 12.41 30.81 -2.12
N GLU A 359 13.25 31.80 -1.82
CA GLU A 359 13.95 32.59 -2.82
C GLU A 359 15.32 31.99 -3.13
N GLY A 360 15.65 31.94 -4.42
CA GLY A 360 16.98 31.53 -4.89
C GLY A 360 18.02 32.63 -4.70
N SER A 361 19.23 32.40 -5.22
CA SER A 361 20.35 33.36 -5.15
C SER A 361 20.08 34.74 -5.78
N ASN A 362 18.99 34.87 -6.55
CA ASN A 362 18.65 36.07 -7.32
C ASN A 362 17.45 36.86 -6.74
N ASN A 363 17.03 36.60 -5.49
CA ASN A 363 15.84 37.20 -4.85
C ASN A 363 14.54 36.99 -5.66
N THR A 364 14.44 35.89 -6.39
CA THR A 364 13.25 35.45 -7.09
C THR A 364 12.82 34.10 -6.51
N VAL A 365 11.52 33.84 -6.46
CA VAL A 365 10.97 32.54 -6.05
C VAL A 365 11.67 31.45 -6.85
N GLN A 366 12.30 30.51 -6.13
CA GLN A 366 13.05 29.43 -6.74
C GLN A 366 12.07 28.39 -7.29
N VAL A 367 12.13 28.18 -8.60
CA VAL A 367 11.48 27.05 -9.25
C VAL A 367 12.43 25.86 -9.21
N PHE A 368 11.96 24.75 -8.67
CA PHE A 368 12.66 23.49 -8.66
C PHE A 368 12.16 22.61 -9.80
N GLN A 369 13.09 21.97 -10.50
CA GLN A 369 12.74 20.92 -11.45
C GLN A 369 12.18 19.73 -10.67
N GLY A 370 11.10 19.12 -11.14
CA GLY A 370 10.50 17.93 -10.53
C GLY A 370 11.03 16.64 -11.13
N ASN A 371 10.15 15.66 -11.20
CA ASN A 371 10.34 14.34 -11.75
C ASN A 371 10.54 14.34 -13.27
N ARG A 372 11.35 13.38 -13.75
CA ARG A 372 11.52 13.08 -15.18
C ARG A 372 10.55 12.00 -15.66
N ASP A 373 10.20 11.09 -14.76
CA ASP A 373 9.25 10.01 -14.95
C ASP A 373 8.56 9.68 -13.62
N ARG A 374 7.62 8.74 -13.65
CA ARG A 374 6.82 8.33 -12.48
C ARG A 374 7.61 7.62 -11.37
N TYR A 375 8.73 6.97 -11.70
CA TYR A 375 9.49 6.12 -10.77
C TYR A 375 10.70 6.84 -10.17
N ASN A 376 11.30 7.76 -10.91
CA ASN A 376 12.47 8.51 -10.49
C ASN A 376 12.18 9.31 -9.21
N LYS A 377 13.15 9.34 -8.31
CA LYS A 377 13.14 10.24 -7.16
C LYS A 377 13.91 11.49 -7.53
N ALA A 378 13.24 12.64 -7.54
CA ALA A 378 13.87 13.92 -7.78
C ALA A 378 14.34 14.52 -6.44
N SER A 379 15.66 14.49 -6.21
CA SER A 379 16.29 15.07 -5.02
C SER A 379 16.58 16.56 -5.21
N ARG A 380 16.13 17.41 -4.29
CA ARG A 380 16.37 18.86 -4.36
C ARG A 380 16.95 19.36 -3.03
N PRO A 381 18.28 19.33 -2.89
CA PRO A 381 18.96 20.02 -1.80
C PRO A 381 18.70 21.52 -1.88
N LEU A 382 18.42 22.15 -0.74
CA LEU A 382 18.32 23.59 -0.62
C LEU A 382 19.73 24.18 -0.47
N PRO A 383 20.18 25.07 -1.37
CA PRO A 383 21.47 25.75 -1.23
C PRO A 383 21.63 26.48 0.11
N THR A 384 20.54 27.04 0.62
CA THR A 384 20.46 27.65 1.95
C THR A 384 19.42 26.90 2.77
N PRO A 385 19.83 26.18 3.83
CA PRO A 385 18.88 25.53 4.73
C PRO A 385 17.90 26.53 5.36
N VAL A 386 16.67 26.08 5.59
CA VAL A 386 15.59 26.93 6.13
C VAL A 386 15.12 26.36 7.46
N THR A 387 15.17 27.19 8.51
CA THR A 387 14.56 26.87 9.80
C THR A 387 13.06 27.16 9.74
N SER A 388 12.23 26.13 9.88
CA SER A 388 10.77 26.26 9.79
C SER A 388 10.03 25.23 10.65
N ARG A 389 8.72 25.41 10.82
CA ARG A 389 7.82 24.40 11.41
C ARG A 389 6.89 23.77 10.39
N TYR A 390 6.73 24.42 9.24
CA TYR A 390 5.94 23.94 8.13
C TYR A 390 6.70 24.09 6.82
N ILE A 391 6.42 23.19 5.89
CA ILE A 391 6.78 23.34 4.48
C ILE A 391 5.51 23.15 3.65
N CYS A 392 5.38 23.95 2.61
CA CYS A 392 4.33 23.84 1.62
C CYS A 392 4.97 23.74 0.24
N ILE A 393 4.51 22.76 -0.53
CA ILE A 393 4.99 22.44 -1.87
C ILE A 393 3.87 22.83 -2.83
N PHE A 394 4.19 23.64 -3.83
CA PHE A 394 3.26 24.07 -4.87
C PHE A 394 3.69 23.48 -6.21
N PRO A 395 3.01 22.44 -6.71
CA PRO A 395 3.22 21.95 -8.06
C PRO A 395 2.85 23.04 -9.08
N ILE A 396 3.75 23.36 -10.00
CA ILE A 396 3.51 24.36 -11.06
C ILE A 396 3.54 23.74 -12.46
N GLY A 397 4.15 22.57 -12.63
CA GLY A 397 4.15 21.79 -13.87
C GLY A 397 4.04 20.30 -13.57
N TYR A 398 3.37 19.56 -14.44
CA TYR A 398 3.12 18.13 -14.30
C TYR A 398 2.94 17.47 -15.68
N GLU A 399 3.12 16.15 -15.72
CA GLU A 399 2.76 15.28 -16.84
C GLU A 399 1.54 14.45 -16.42
N GLY A 400 0.53 14.35 -17.27
CA GLY A 400 -0.74 13.70 -16.94
C GLY A 400 -1.53 14.48 -15.88
N TRP A 401 -1.37 14.10 -14.61
CA TRP A 401 -2.01 14.72 -13.45
C TRP A 401 -0.97 15.17 -12.42
N VAL A 402 -1.36 16.08 -11.51
CA VAL A 402 -0.55 16.38 -10.32
C VAL A 402 -0.56 15.14 -9.42
N ALA A 403 0.53 14.38 -9.44
CA ALA A 403 0.73 13.21 -8.61
C ALA A 403 2.11 13.30 -7.96
N MET A 404 2.15 13.28 -6.62
CA MET A 404 3.44 13.30 -5.93
C MET A 404 3.46 12.55 -4.60
N THR A 405 4.64 12.03 -4.29
CA THR A 405 5.08 11.67 -2.95
C THR A 405 6.26 12.56 -2.53
N LEU A 406 6.54 12.62 -1.24
CA LEU A 406 7.46 13.55 -0.62
C LEU A 406 8.20 12.91 0.56
N GLU A 407 9.49 13.20 0.65
CA GLU A 407 10.30 13.10 1.86
C GLU A 407 11.02 14.45 2.07
N VAL A 408 11.11 14.90 3.32
CA VAL A 408 11.79 16.15 3.68
C VAL A 408 13.07 15.79 4.41
N TYR A 409 14.18 16.45 4.10
CA TYR A 409 15.47 16.21 4.74
C TYR A 409 15.84 17.33 5.70
N VAL A 410 16.41 16.96 6.84
CA VAL A 410 16.64 17.85 7.98
C VAL A 410 17.93 17.51 8.74
N THR A 411 18.54 18.47 9.42
CA THR A 411 19.82 18.28 10.14
C THR A 411 19.72 18.31 11.67
N ASN A 412 18.64 18.85 12.22
CA ASN A 412 18.41 18.94 13.66
C ASN A 412 17.33 17.98 14.16
N ASP A 413 17.10 16.88 13.43
CA ASP A 413 16.19 15.84 13.91
C ASP A 413 16.87 14.91 14.92
N GLU A 414 16.21 14.69 16.05
CA GLU A 414 16.64 13.72 17.05
C GLU A 414 16.56 12.28 16.50
N ASN A 415 15.99 12.06 15.31
CA ASN A 415 15.82 10.76 14.64
C ASN A 415 17.00 10.30 13.76
N THR A 416 18.14 11.02 13.78
CA THR A 416 19.42 10.59 13.16
C THR A 416 19.91 9.19 13.59
N TRP A 417 19.23 8.52 14.54
CA TRP A 417 19.55 7.17 15.03
C TRP A 417 18.87 6.02 14.29
N LEU A 418 17.83 6.24 13.48
CA LEU A 418 17.20 5.15 12.69
C LEU A 418 18.19 4.50 11.70
N THR A 419 19.30 5.18 11.40
CA THR A 419 20.37 4.73 10.52
C THR A 419 21.66 4.30 11.24
N LYS A 420 21.70 4.31 12.58
CA LYS A 420 22.87 3.79 13.32
C LYS A 420 22.80 2.26 13.39
N GLU A 421 23.53 1.61 12.49
CA GLU A 421 23.67 0.15 12.26
C GLU A 421 23.93 -0.74 13.51
N GLU A 422 24.11 -0.17 14.71
CA GLU A 422 24.38 -0.92 15.94
C GLU A 422 23.11 -1.45 16.64
N TYR A 423 21.97 -0.76 16.50
CA TYR A 423 20.72 -1.10 17.19
C TYR A 423 19.57 -1.29 16.20
N VAL A 424 18.88 -2.42 16.30
CA VAL A 424 17.78 -2.79 15.41
C VAL A 424 16.47 -2.74 16.20
N PRO A 425 15.37 -2.21 15.64
CA PRO A 425 14.06 -2.36 16.26
C PRO A 425 13.70 -3.84 16.41
N LEU A 426 13.09 -4.20 17.54
CA LEU A 426 12.60 -5.56 17.77
C LEU A 426 11.44 -5.88 16.81
N GLY A 427 10.70 -4.85 16.38
CA GLY A 427 9.53 -4.95 15.52
C GLY A 427 8.23 -4.99 16.32
N VAL A 428 8.18 -4.22 17.42
CA VAL A 428 6.93 -3.96 18.15
C VAL A 428 6.06 -3.02 17.33
N GLY A 429 6.65 -1.94 16.81
CA GLY A 429 6.02 -1.03 15.85
C GLY A 429 5.86 -1.66 14.47
N LEU A 430 5.11 -0.98 13.59
CA LEU A 430 5.06 -1.32 12.17
C LEU A 430 6.38 -0.91 11.51
N ASP A 431 6.86 -1.72 10.57
CA ASP A 431 8.03 -1.36 9.77
C ASP A 431 7.75 -0.03 9.07
N PRO A 432 8.49 1.03 9.38
CA PRO A 432 8.28 2.34 8.78
C PRO A 432 8.45 2.32 7.26
N SER A 433 9.30 1.42 6.75
CA SER A 433 9.49 1.23 5.32
C SER A 433 8.40 0.39 4.69
N ASN A 434 7.77 -0.55 5.41
CA ASN A 434 6.69 -1.38 4.89
C ASN A 434 5.44 -1.32 5.81
N PRO A 435 4.57 -0.31 5.65
CA PRO A 435 3.40 -0.11 6.51
C PRO A 435 2.36 -1.24 6.47
N GLU A 436 2.39 -2.07 5.43
CA GLU A 436 1.55 -3.27 5.28
C GLU A 436 2.18 -4.52 5.93
N ALA A 437 3.45 -4.44 6.33
CA ALA A 437 4.10 -5.54 7.03
C ALA A 437 3.35 -5.86 8.32
N VAL A 438 2.98 -7.13 8.47
CA VAL A 438 2.45 -7.64 9.74
C VAL A 438 3.49 -7.33 10.82
N PRO A 439 3.10 -6.69 11.95
CA PRO A 439 4.03 -6.43 13.04
C PRO A 439 4.75 -7.72 13.44
N LYS A 440 6.07 -7.66 13.54
CA LYS A 440 6.89 -8.85 13.82
C LYS A 440 6.51 -9.50 15.17
N ILE A 441 6.14 -8.68 16.15
CA ILE A 441 5.57 -9.15 17.42
C ILE A 441 4.05 -9.30 17.26
N PRO A 442 3.44 -10.48 17.48
CA PRO A 442 1.98 -10.66 17.44
C PRO A 442 1.22 -9.88 18.51
N ASP A 443 -0.06 -9.55 18.28
CA ASP A 443 -0.88 -8.78 19.24
C ASP A 443 -1.00 -9.47 20.60
N LEU A 444 -1.13 -10.81 20.60
CA LEU A 444 -1.20 -11.62 21.82
C LEU A 444 0.08 -11.53 22.68
N HIS A 445 1.20 -11.11 22.10
CA HIS A 445 2.46 -10.91 22.81
C HIS A 445 2.57 -9.54 23.49
N ILE A 446 1.57 -8.67 23.30
CA ILE A 446 1.47 -7.39 23.97
C ILE A 446 0.34 -7.47 25.00
N THR A 447 0.70 -7.29 26.27
CA THR A 447 -0.22 -7.45 27.40
C THR A 447 -0.03 -6.30 28.39
N ALA A 448 -1.02 -6.01 29.22
CA ALA A 448 -0.94 -4.93 30.20
C ALA A 448 -1.66 -5.30 31.50
N SER A 449 -1.42 -4.52 32.55
CA SER A 449 -2.09 -4.63 33.85
C SER A 449 -3.60 -4.40 33.75
N SER A 450 -4.00 -3.45 32.92
CA SER A 450 -5.38 -3.07 32.66
C SER A 450 -5.66 -2.99 31.16
N ARG A 451 -6.88 -3.39 30.79
CA ARG A 451 -7.43 -3.30 29.43
C ARG A 451 -8.91 -2.96 29.48
N THR A 452 -9.40 -2.22 28.50
CA THR A 452 -10.84 -2.02 28.25
C THR A 452 -11.15 -2.36 26.80
N ASP A 453 -12.42 -2.52 26.45
CA ASP A 453 -12.84 -2.94 25.10
C ASP A 453 -12.37 -1.98 23.99
N ASN A 454 -12.08 -0.72 24.34
CA ASN A 454 -11.65 0.34 23.42
C ASN A 454 -10.19 0.79 23.60
N ILE A 455 -9.44 0.19 24.54
CA ILE A 455 -8.04 0.54 24.80
C ILE A 455 -7.27 -0.76 25.01
N LEU A 456 -6.69 -1.24 23.92
CA LEU A 456 -6.12 -2.57 23.85
C LEU A 456 -4.59 -2.50 24.02
N PRO A 457 -3.95 -3.47 24.68
CA PRO A 457 -2.50 -3.42 24.88
C PRO A 457 -1.71 -3.35 23.57
N TRP A 458 -2.15 -4.07 22.52
CA TRP A 458 -1.48 -4.07 21.21
C TRP A 458 -1.63 -2.76 20.42
N GLU A 459 -2.44 -1.82 20.89
CA GLU A 459 -2.45 -0.46 20.34
C GLU A 459 -1.26 0.36 20.83
N ALA A 460 -0.48 -0.16 21.80
CA ALA A 460 0.79 0.42 22.25
C ALA A 460 1.93 0.32 21.23
N ARG A 461 1.68 -0.06 19.98
CA ARG A 461 2.74 -0.15 18.97
C ARG A 461 3.16 1.23 18.51
N LEU A 462 4.48 1.43 18.37
CA LEU A 462 4.99 2.62 17.72
C LEU A 462 4.48 2.67 16.25
N ASN A 463 4.07 3.85 15.78
CA ASN A 463 3.59 4.07 14.41
C ASN A 463 2.38 3.24 13.97
N TYR A 464 1.51 2.83 14.90
CA TYR A 464 0.24 2.18 14.57
C TYR A 464 -0.69 3.16 13.82
N GLY A 465 -0.59 3.17 12.49
CA GLY A 465 -1.21 4.16 11.60
C GLY A 465 -2.67 3.90 11.22
N LYS A 466 -3.38 2.97 11.88
CA LYS A 466 -4.76 2.66 11.51
C LYS A 466 -5.77 3.73 11.95
N LEU A 467 -5.57 4.36 13.11
CA LEU A 467 -6.45 5.40 13.62
C LEU A 467 -5.69 6.45 14.46
N PRO A 468 -6.07 7.74 14.39
CA PRO A 468 -5.44 8.78 15.18
C PRO A 468 -5.63 8.56 16.69
N GLY A 469 -4.53 8.45 17.43
CA GLY A 469 -4.55 8.47 18.91
C GLY A 469 -4.67 7.13 19.61
N MET A 470 -4.76 6.03 18.86
CA MET A 470 -4.70 4.69 19.45
C MET A 470 -3.34 4.48 20.14
N SER A 471 -3.41 4.10 21.41
CA SER A 471 -2.29 3.81 22.28
C SER A 471 -2.81 2.96 23.44
N TRP A 472 -1.95 2.18 24.09
CA TRP A 472 -2.36 1.61 25.36
C TRP A 472 -2.46 2.73 26.40
N ALA A 473 -3.56 2.72 27.15
CA ALA A 473 -3.79 3.63 28.25
C ALA A 473 -4.48 2.89 29.40
N THR A 474 -4.32 3.40 30.62
CA THR A 474 -5.03 2.86 31.79
C THR A 474 -6.50 3.26 31.74
N ASN A 475 -7.37 2.44 32.33
CA ASN A 475 -8.80 2.75 32.40
C ASN A 475 -9.07 4.04 33.18
N PHE A 476 -9.89 4.94 32.63
CA PHE A 476 -10.30 6.18 33.30
C PHE A 476 -11.22 5.94 34.50
N PHE A 477 -12.07 4.90 34.44
CA PHE A 477 -13.09 4.63 35.43
C PHE A 477 -12.64 3.67 36.54
N GLN A 478 -11.44 3.10 36.42
CA GLN A 478 -10.89 2.14 37.38
C GLN A 478 -9.40 2.45 37.58
N GLU A 479 -9.06 3.00 38.74
CA GLU A 479 -7.67 3.31 39.08
C GLU A 479 -6.85 2.02 39.14
N ASP A 480 -5.76 2.00 38.37
CA ASP A 480 -4.74 0.96 38.38
C ASP A 480 -3.52 1.51 39.13
N PRO A 481 -3.31 1.11 40.40
CA PRO A 481 -2.28 1.70 41.26
C PRO A 481 -0.86 1.28 40.87
N ASP A 482 -0.70 0.23 40.07
CA ASP A 482 0.61 -0.24 39.58
C ASP A 482 0.51 -0.64 38.10
N PRO A 483 0.32 0.35 37.21
CA PRO A 483 0.09 0.07 35.81
C PRO A 483 1.36 -0.47 35.16
N TRP A 484 1.21 -1.44 34.26
CA TRP A 484 2.33 -1.93 33.47
C TRP A 484 1.91 -2.34 32.06
N LEU A 485 2.84 -2.15 31.12
CA LEU A 485 2.75 -2.65 29.74
C LEU A 485 3.89 -3.65 29.52
N GLN A 486 3.58 -4.78 28.91
CA GLN A 486 4.50 -5.89 28.72
C GLN A 486 4.55 -6.32 27.26
N ILE A 487 5.79 -6.45 26.76
CA ILE A 487 6.10 -6.96 25.43
C ILE A 487 6.83 -8.28 25.58
N LYS A 488 6.29 -9.34 24.98
CA LYS A 488 6.98 -10.62 24.81
C LYS A 488 7.71 -10.63 23.45
N HIS A 489 9.00 -10.89 23.49
CA HIS A 489 9.86 -10.96 22.32
C HIS A 489 9.67 -12.31 21.58
N ASP A 490 10.10 -12.37 20.32
CA ASP A 490 10.14 -13.60 19.51
C ASP A 490 11.17 -14.60 20.05
N LYS A 491 12.30 -14.10 20.56
CA LYS A 491 13.39 -14.86 21.17
C LYS A 491 14.05 -14.05 22.28
N VAL A 492 14.91 -14.72 23.08
CA VAL A 492 15.76 -14.01 24.03
C VAL A 492 16.73 -13.13 23.24
N CYS A 493 16.69 -11.82 23.47
CA CYS A 493 17.51 -10.83 22.79
C CYS A 493 18.17 -9.88 23.79
N ALA A 494 19.29 -9.27 23.39
CA ALA A 494 19.97 -8.24 24.17
C ALA A 494 19.25 -6.91 23.92
N VAL A 495 18.39 -6.51 24.85
CA VAL A 495 17.69 -5.22 24.82
C VAL A 495 18.71 -4.13 25.13
N ALA A 496 18.87 -3.20 24.20
CA ALA A 496 19.79 -2.06 24.31
C ALA A 496 19.08 -0.75 24.64
N GLY A 497 17.77 -0.69 24.48
CA GLY A 497 17.02 0.55 24.71
C GLY A 497 15.55 0.40 24.45
N VAL A 498 14.83 1.47 24.73
CA VAL A 498 13.39 1.59 24.46
C VAL A 498 13.08 2.95 23.87
N ILE A 499 11.99 3.00 23.11
CA ILE A 499 11.40 4.23 22.58
C ILE A 499 9.97 4.29 23.09
N THR A 500 9.55 5.47 23.55
CA THR A 500 8.17 5.71 24.00
C THR A 500 7.57 6.91 23.27
N GLN A 501 6.26 6.89 23.06
CA GLN A 501 5.46 7.95 22.46
C GLN A 501 4.12 8.04 23.19
N GLY A 502 3.51 9.23 23.30
CA GLY A 502 2.18 9.39 23.91
C GLY A 502 1.03 8.97 22.99
N ALA A 503 -0.22 9.25 23.36
CA ALA A 503 -1.39 9.07 22.51
C ALA A 503 -1.52 10.22 21.52
N TYR A 504 -1.39 9.96 20.21
CA TYR A 504 -1.52 11.00 19.19
C TYR A 504 -2.87 11.73 19.32
N PHE A 505 -2.95 13.04 18.98
CA PHE A 505 -4.14 13.89 19.19
C PHE A 505 -4.64 14.13 20.61
N MET A 506 -4.28 13.28 21.57
CA MET A 506 -4.69 13.45 22.95
C MET A 506 -3.54 14.08 23.72
N LYS A 507 -3.85 14.88 24.75
CA LYS A 507 -2.82 15.45 25.64
C LYS A 507 -2.38 14.44 26.71
N LEU A 508 -2.20 13.18 26.29
CA LEU A 508 -1.95 12.03 27.14
C LEU A 508 -0.61 11.41 26.79
N TRP A 509 0.28 11.32 27.78
CA TRP A 509 1.60 10.71 27.62
C TRP A 509 2.25 10.44 28.97
N VAL A 510 3.18 9.50 29.00
CA VAL A 510 3.98 9.18 30.20
C VAL A 510 5.23 10.04 30.25
N THR A 511 5.46 10.72 31.37
CA THR A 511 6.61 11.64 31.60
C THR A 511 7.77 10.96 32.32
N SER A 512 7.54 9.88 33.05
CA SER A 512 8.61 9.03 33.58
C SER A 512 8.15 7.59 33.82
N TYR A 513 9.08 6.64 33.72
CA TYR A 513 8.79 5.22 33.89
C TYR A 513 10.02 4.43 34.38
N LYS A 514 9.78 3.22 34.87
CA LYS A 514 10.80 2.20 35.15
C LYS A 514 10.69 1.05 34.16
N LEU A 515 11.78 0.31 33.99
CA LEU A 515 11.81 -0.90 33.17
C LEU A 515 12.12 -2.12 34.04
N ALA A 516 11.52 -3.25 33.71
CA ALA A 516 11.92 -4.54 34.21
C ALA A 516 11.98 -5.57 33.09
N PHE A 517 12.84 -6.56 33.26
CA PHE A 517 13.12 -7.57 32.25
C PHE A 517 12.91 -8.97 32.83
N SER A 518 12.53 -9.91 31.97
CA SER A 518 12.40 -11.32 32.34
C SER A 518 12.80 -12.24 31.20
N VAL A 519 13.38 -13.38 31.52
CA VAL A 519 13.68 -14.47 30.56
C VAL A 519 12.62 -15.58 30.56
N ASN A 520 11.77 -15.63 31.60
CA ASN A 520 10.78 -16.70 31.82
C ASN A 520 9.34 -16.20 32.02
N GLY A 521 9.14 -14.88 32.14
CA GLY A 521 7.84 -14.25 32.40
C GLY A 521 7.35 -14.36 33.85
N GLN A 522 8.06 -15.08 34.72
CA GLN A 522 7.69 -15.30 36.12
C GLN A 522 8.51 -14.41 37.06
N THR A 523 9.83 -14.39 36.87
CA THR A 523 10.76 -13.60 37.69
C THR A 523 11.13 -12.33 36.94
N TRP A 524 10.94 -11.18 37.59
CA TRP A 524 11.16 -9.87 36.99
C TRP A 524 12.33 -9.17 37.66
N THR A 525 13.27 -8.69 36.85
CA THR A 525 14.45 -7.96 37.32
C THR A 525 14.33 -6.50 36.89
N PRO A 526 14.17 -5.55 37.84
CA PRO A 526 14.14 -4.12 37.52
C PRO A 526 15.49 -3.66 36.97
N TYR A 527 15.48 -2.74 36.01
CA TYR A 527 16.70 -2.19 35.44
C TYR A 527 17.44 -1.30 36.45
N ARG A 528 18.76 -1.48 36.53
CA ARG A 528 19.67 -0.70 37.37
C ARG A 528 20.89 -0.32 36.53
N ASN A 529 21.34 0.93 36.64
CA ASN A 529 22.48 1.42 35.85
C ASN A 529 23.79 0.70 36.23
N ARG A 530 23.97 0.37 37.52
CA ARG A 530 25.18 -0.27 38.04
C ARG A 530 25.01 -1.79 38.16
N THR A 531 25.86 -2.55 37.48
CA THR A 531 25.91 -4.01 37.58
C THR A 531 26.47 -4.42 38.96
N GLY A 532 25.77 -5.33 39.65
CA GLY A 532 26.26 -5.99 40.86
C GLY A 532 25.87 -5.39 42.21
N ASP A 533 25.08 -4.32 42.24
CA ASP A 533 24.56 -3.75 43.48
C ASP A 533 23.05 -4.08 43.62
N SER A 534 22.74 -5.09 44.42
CA SER A 534 21.36 -5.52 44.68
C SER A 534 20.52 -4.42 45.38
N ASP A 535 21.20 -3.49 46.06
CA ASP A 535 20.61 -2.50 46.95
C ASP A 535 20.43 -1.12 46.28
N ALA A 536 20.99 -0.93 45.07
CA ALA A 536 20.75 0.28 44.29
C ALA A 536 19.26 0.43 43.98
N GLU A 537 18.73 1.64 43.87
CA GLU A 537 17.33 1.86 43.48
C GLU A 537 17.10 1.60 41.97
N PRO A 538 15.90 1.15 41.53
CA PRO A 538 15.59 0.98 40.12
C PRO A 538 15.72 2.32 39.37
N MET A 539 16.35 2.29 38.20
CA MET A 539 16.54 3.49 37.39
C MET A 539 15.21 4.02 36.87
N VAL A 540 14.99 5.33 37.06
CA VAL A 540 13.83 6.05 36.52
C VAL A 540 14.24 6.74 35.23
N PHE A 541 13.52 6.42 34.16
CA PHE A 541 13.71 7.00 32.85
C PHE A 541 12.81 8.21 32.66
N ILE A 542 13.35 9.22 31.97
CA ILE A 542 12.56 10.38 31.52
C ILE A 542 11.79 9.94 30.28
N GLY A 543 10.48 10.09 30.31
CA GLY A 543 9.58 9.77 29.21
C GLY A 543 9.35 10.94 28.28
N ASN A 544 8.12 11.05 27.80
CA ASN A 544 7.70 12.00 26.78
C ASN A 544 7.42 13.39 27.36
N SER A 545 7.70 14.42 26.56
CA SER A 545 7.36 15.82 26.84
C SER A 545 6.07 16.28 26.15
N ASP A 546 5.64 15.56 25.11
CA ASP A 546 4.40 15.73 24.38
C ASP A 546 3.86 14.37 23.88
N SER A 547 2.75 14.38 23.14
CA SER A 547 2.09 13.15 22.70
C SER A 547 2.61 12.54 21.38
N TYR A 548 3.50 13.22 20.67
CA TYR A 548 3.86 12.87 19.30
C TYR A 548 5.37 12.68 19.07
N ARG A 549 6.24 13.31 19.86
CA ARG A 549 7.69 13.08 19.78
C ARG A 549 8.06 11.79 20.48
N TYR A 550 9.02 11.09 19.90
CA TYR A 550 9.63 9.93 20.53
C TYR A 550 10.51 10.37 21.70
N ALA A 551 10.45 9.61 22.79
CA ALA A 551 11.41 9.68 23.87
C ALA A 551 12.21 8.38 23.86
N ARG A 552 13.51 8.48 23.57
CA ARG A 552 14.42 7.34 23.52
C ARG A 552 15.24 7.27 24.80
N ASN A 553 15.31 6.09 25.38
CA ASN A 553 16.21 5.80 26.48
C ASN A 553 17.05 4.57 26.15
N LEU A 554 18.37 4.78 26.01
CA LEU A 554 19.34 3.70 25.88
C LEU A 554 19.70 3.16 27.25
N LEU A 555 19.99 1.86 27.28
CA LEU A 555 20.50 1.17 28.45
C LEU A 555 22.02 1.18 28.36
N ASP A 556 22.68 1.79 29.36
CA ASP A 556 24.14 1.73 29.51
C ASP A 556 24.66 0.30 29.52
N ASN A 557 23.87 -0.64 30.05
CA ASN A 557 24.14 -2.07 30.04
C ASN A 557 22.98 -2.82 29.37
N PRO A 558 23.17 -3.37 28.16
CA PRO A 558 22.16 -4.18 27.50
C PRO A 558 21.75 -5.40 28.34
N VAL A 559 20.46 -5.73 28.34
CA VAL A 559 19.88 -6.81 29.17
C VAL A 559 19.36 -7.93 28.29
N LEU A 560 19.74 -9.17 28.59
CA LEU A 560 19.16 -10.35 27.95
C LEU A 560 17.74 -10.59 28.49
N ALA A 561 16.75 -10.48 27.61
CA ALA A 561 15.35 -10.60 27.99
C ALA A 561 14.51 -11.28 26.91
N LEU A 562 13.52 -12.06 27.34
CA LEU A 562 12.40 -12.53 26.52
C LEU A 562 11.17 -11.63 26.70
N PHE A 563 11.09 -10.92 27.83
CA PHE A 563 10.02 -9.99 28.13
C PHE A 563 10.59 -8.66 28.60
N THR A 564 10.08 -7.58 28.03
CA THR A 564 10.31 -6.21 28.49
C THR A 564 9.01 -5.67 29.08
N ARG A 565 9.06 -5.11 30.29
CA ARG A 565 7.92 -4.48 30.94
C ARG A 565 8.21 -3.03 31.32
N PHE A 566 7.26 -2.17 30.98
CA PHE A 566 7.25 -0.74 31.26
C PHE A 566 6.34 -0.48 32.46
N TYR A 567 6.84 0.32 33.41
CA TYR A 567 6.11 0.75 34.60
C TYR A 567 6.00 2.27 34.60
N PRO A 568 4.90 2.85 34.09
CA PRO A 568 4.64 4.28 34.15
C PRO A 568 4.61 4.77 35.59
N LEU A 569 5.31 5.86 35.89
CA LEU A 569 5.35 6.47 37.23
C LEU A 569 4.67 7.82 37.27
N SER A 570 4.95 8.67 36.26
CA SER A 570 4.31 9.97 36.13
C SER A 570 3.86 10.19 34.69
N TYR A 571 2.78 10.93 34.52
CA TYR A 571 2.12 11.11 33.24
C TYR A 571 1.37 12.44 33.18
N ARG A 572 1.05 12.86 31.95
CA ARG A 572 0.21 14.01 31.67
C ARG A 572 -1.23 13.56 31.48
N ILE A 573 -2.14 14.05 32.33
CA ILE A 573 -3.58 13.72 32.37
C ILE A 573 -3.85 12.24 32.70
N MET A 574 -3.38 11.29 31.89
CA MET A 574 -3.47 9.85 32.13
C MET A 574 -2.28 9.09 31.52
N VAL A 575 -2.07 7.85 31.96
CA VAL A 575 -1.09 6.95 31.33
C VAL A 575 -1.56 6.65 29.92
N ALA A 576 -0.75 7.00 28.94
CA ALA A 576 -0.90 6.57 27.57
C ALA A 576 0.48 6.37 26.94
N MET A 577 0.71 5.22 26.33
CA MET A 577 2.01 4.85 25.76
C MET A 577 1.87 4.06 24.47
N ARG A 578 2.73 4.43 23.53
CA ARG A 578 3.18 3.62 22.41
C ARG A 578 4.68 3.37 22.57
N VAL A 579 5.16 2.19 22.18
CA VAL A 579 6.51 1.74 22.47
C VAL A 579 7.15 0.98 21.32
N GLU A 580 8.47 1.05 21.26
CA GLU A 580 9.34 0.15 20.51
C GLU A 580 10.52 -0.28 21.40
N VAL A 581 11.04 -1.48 21.18
CA VAL A 581 12.19 -2.03 21.89
C VAL A 581 13.37 -2.10 20.94
N LEU A 582 14.52 -1.59 21.36
CA LEU A 582 15.76 -1.65 20.59
C LEU A 582 16.62 -2.82 21.06
N VAL A 583 17.14 -3.60 20.12
CA VAL A 583 17.98 -4.77 20.38
C VAL A 583 19.29 -4.70 19.61
N ILE A 584 20.31 -5.40 20.10
CA ILE A 584 21.59 -5.55 19.39
C ILE A 584 21.48 -6.70 18.41
N ASP A 585 21.89 -6.49 17.15
CA ASP A 585 21.90 -7.53 16.13
C ASP A 585 22.79 -8.72 16.51
N ALA A 586 22.35 -9.94 16.16
CA ALA A 586 23.01 -11.19 16.48
C ALA A 586 24.44 -11.29 15.93
N LEU A 587 24.76 -10.59 14.82
CA LEU A 587 26.12 -10.51 14.28
C LEU A 587 27.07 -9.70 15.20
N HIS A 588 26.55 -8.69 15.90
CA HIS A 588 27.31 -7.83 16.82
C HIS A 588 27.44 -8.40 18.23
N VAL A 589 26.51 -9.25 18.68
CA VAL A 589 26.59 -9.98 19.96
C VAL A 589 27.92 -10.78 20.07
N LYS A 590 28.40 -11.37 18.97
CA LYS A 590 29.70 -12.08 18.94
C LYS A 590 30.91 -11.17 19.16
N ARG A 591 30.84 -9.89 18.76
CA ARG A 591 31.90 -8.89 19.03
C ARG A 591 31.82 -8.34 20.45
N PHE A 592 30.60 -8.14 20.97
CA PHE A 592 30.38 -7.63 22.33
C PHE A 592 30.87 -8.62 23.39
N TYR A 593 30.47 -9.90 23.29
CA TYR A 593 30.93 -10.93 24.23
C TYR A 593 32.38 -11.37 24.02
N LYS A 594 33.00 -11.10 22.85
CA LYS A 594 34.45 -11.26 22.67
C LYS A 594 35.27 -10.22 23.44
N LYS A 595 34.75 -9.02 23.67
CA LYS A 595 35.43 -7.98 24.48
C LYS A 595 35.26 -8.21 25.99
N SER A 596 34.19 -8.88 26.41
CA SER A 596 33.89 -9.14 27.84
C SER A 596 34.42 -10.49 28.36
N ALA A 597 34.88 -11.39 27.49
CA ALA A 597 35.42 -12.70 27.89
C ALA A 597 36.93 -12.65 28.16
N VAL A 598 37.32 -12.10 29.30
CA VAL A 598 38.43 -12.68 30.09
C VAL A 598 37.77 -13.57 31.12
N TRP A 599 37.45 -14.81 30.75
CA TRP A 599 37.08 -15.82 31.71
C TRP A 599 37.75 -17.15 31.38
N ASN A 600 38.51 -17.62 32.36
CA ASN A 600 39.37 -18.79 32.33
C ASN A 600 38.54 -20.07 32.22
N GLY A 601 39.05 -21.04 31.46
CA GLY A 601 38.40 -22.32 31.19
C GLY A 601 38.05 -23.14 32.44
N PRO A 602 37.24 -24.19 32.27
CA PRO A 602 36.73 -24.97 33.39
C PRO A 602 37.85 -25.80 34.05
N PRO A 603 37.86 -25.94 35.39
CA PRO A 603 38.78 -26.83 36.06
C PRO A 603 38.43 -28.30 35.78
N SER A 604 39.48 -29.09 35.54
CA SER A 604 39.52 -30.53 35.28
C SER A 604 38.91 -31.38 36.38
#